data_AF-A0AAW0JXW0-F1
#
_entry.id   AF-A0AAW0JXW0-F1
#
_cell.length_a   1.000
_cell.length_b   1.000
_cell.length_c   1.000
_cell.angle_alpha   90.00
_cell.angle_beta   90.00
_cell.angle_gamma   90.00
#
_symmetry.space_group_name_H-M   'P 1'
#
loop_
_entity.id
_entity.type
_entity.pdbx_description
1 polymer ?
#
loop_
_entity_poly.entity_id
_entity_poly.type
_entity_poly.pdbx_seq_one_letter_code
_entity_poly.pdbx_strand_id
1 'polypeptide(L)'
;MRCWDPLANNFLVNSSSVAEGENGDDENGDDAGDKLAELYEQLHILGSDAAEAQASKILAGLGFTKDMQGRPTQSFSGGWRMRISLARALFVQPTLLLLDKPANHLDLRAVLWLEEYLCWWKKTLVVVSHDRDFLNTVCTEIIHLHDFKLHFYRGNFDDFESGYEQRRKEKNKKFETYKKQIKAAKRSGSRAQQEKVKDRAKFNAAKEASKSKAKGKVDEDEPLPEAPKKWRDYSVEFHFPEPTELTPPLLQLIEVSFSYPNRADFRLSNVDVGIDMGTRVAIVGSNGAGKSTLLNLLAGDLVPTEGEVRRSQKLRIGRYSQHFVDLLTMDETPVQYLLRLHPDQEGLSKQEAVRAKLGKFGLC
;
A
#
# COMPACT_ATOMS: atom_id res chain seq x y z
N MET A 1 -17.67 21.39 6.44
CA MET A 1 -18.44 21.02 7.64
C MET A 1 -17.45 20.91 8.79
N ARG A 2 -17.64 21.70 9.85
CA ARG A 2 -16.72 21.89 10.98
C ARG A 2 -16.82 20.71 11.97
N CYS A 3 -15.67 20.24 12.48
CA CYS A 3 -15.41 19.65 13.81
C CYS A 3 -13.89 19.78 14.03
N TRP A 4 -13.39 20.90 14.58
CA TRP A 4 -13.04 21.10 16.01
C TRP A 4 -12.16 19.99 16.60
N ASP A 5 -10.89 20.32 16.82
CA ASP A 5 -10.10 19.80 17.95
C ASP A 5 -9.26 20.96 18.55
N PRO A 6 -9.34 21.28 19.86
CA PRO A 6 -8.87 22.54 20.44
C PRO A 6 -7.48 22.49 21.09
N LEU A 7 -6.64 21.49 20.80
CA LEU A 7 -5.34 21.31 21.48
C LEU A 7 -4.12 21.86 20.73
N ALA A 8 -4.29 22.42 19.53
CA ALA A 8 -3.18 22.89 18.70
C ALA A 8 -2.86 24.40 18.82
N ASN A 9 -3.68 25.18 19.53
CA ASN A 9 -3.58 26.65 19.51
C ASN A 9 -2.95 27.29 20.76
N ASN A 10 -2.58 26.52 21.78
CA ASN A 10 -2.05 27.06 23.04
C ASN A 10 -0.50 27.10 23.14
N PHE A 11 0.23 26.65 22.12
CA PHE A 11 1.69 26.52 22.21
C PHE A 11 2.51 27.61 21.49
N LEU A 12 1.87 28.57 20.81
CA LEU A 12 2.58 29.56 19.98
C LEU A 12 2.14 31.03 20.18
N VAL A 13 1.36 31.36 21.21
CA VAL A 13 0.85 32.74 21.40
C VAL A 13 1.51 33.52 22.54
N ASN A 14 2.39 32.91 23.35
CA ASN A 14 2.94 33.60 24.54
C ASN A 14 4.44 33.98 24.48
N SER A 15 5.05 34.08 23.29
CA SER A 15 6.47 34.48 23.19
C SER A 15 6.71 35.94 22.79
N SER A 16 5.69 36.81 22.73
CA SER A 16 5.88 38.19 22.24
C SER A 16 5.22 39.31 23.06
N SER A 17 5.06 39.15 24.39
CA SER A 17 4.45 40.22 25.21
C SER A 17 5.04 40.40 26.63
N VAL A 18 6.33 40.14 26.84
CA VAL A 18 6.99 40.51 28.12
C VAL A 18 8.19 41.41 27.86
N ALA A 19 7.90 42.66 27.53
CA ALA A 19 8.83 43.77 27.66
C ALA A 19 7.99 45.06 27.79
N GLU A 20 7.69 45.46 29.03
CA GLU A 20 7.58 46.86 29.51
C GLU A 20 6.82 46.94 30.87
N GLY A 21 7.52 47.44 31.90
CA GLY A 21 6.99 47.89 33.22
C GLY A 21 6.66 46.79 34.24
N GLU A 22 6.85 46.89 35.55
CA GLU A 22 7.33 47.92 36.49
C GLU A 22 7.73 47.19 37.79
N ASN A 23 8.64 47.78 38.58
CA ASN A 23 9.12 47.26 39.87
C ASN A 23 7.97 46.96 40.85
N GLY A 24 7.96 45.76 41.44
CA GLY A 24 7.07 45.41 42.55
C GLY A 24 7.26 43.98 43.08
N ASP A 25 7.89 43.89 44.25
CA ASP A 25 7.84 42.85 45.29
C ASP A 25 8.32 41.40 45.01
N ASP A 26 9.45 41.09 45.66
CA ASP A 26 10.18 39.82 45.78
C ASP A 26 9.46 38.74 46.63
N GLU A 27 8.31 38.21 46.17
CA GLU A 27 7.71 37.00 46.81
C GLU A 27 7.24 35.91 45.81
N ASN A 28 7.42 36.09 44.49
CA ASN A 28 7.03 35.10 43.47
C ASN A 28 8.20 34.40 42.75
N GLY A 29 9.43 34.58 43.22
CA GLY A 29 10.64 34.03 42.58
C GLY A 29 10.82 32.51 42.76
N ASP A 30 10.43 31.97 43.91
CA ASP A 30 10.62 30.55 44.25
C ASP A 30 9.62 29.63 43.50
N ASP A 31 8.34 29.99 43.40
CA ASP A 31 7.33 29.19 42.68
C ASP A 31 7.58 29.16 41.15
N ALA A 32 8.16 30.22 40.60
CA ALA A 32 8.58 30.26 39.20
C ALA A 32 9.83 29.39 38.96
N GLY A 33 10.79 29.40 39.89
CA GLY A 33 11.98 28.57 39.84
C GLY A 33 11.67 27.08 39.96
N ASP A 34 10.77 26.71 40.87
CA ASP A 34 10.35 25.32 41.10
C ASP A 34 9.56 24.76 39.91
N LYS A 35 8.65 25.54 39.31
CA LYS A 35 7.97 25.16 38.07
C LYS A 35 8.93 25.02 36.89
N LEU A 36 9.93 25.88 36.81
CA LEU A 36 10.96 25.80 35.77
C LEU A 36 11.81 24.54 35.97
N ALA A 37 12.14 24.19 37.20
CA ALA A 37 12.88 22.97 37.55
C ALA A 37 12.06 21.70 37.24
N GLU A 38 10.77 21.64 37.59
CA GLU A 38 9.89 20.52 37.21
C GLU A 38 9.76 20.40 35.69
N LEU A 39 9.63 21.51 34.96
CA LEU A 39 9.59 21.52 33.50
C LEU A 39 10.92 21.06 32.89
N TYR A 40 12.05 21.49 33.42
CA TYR A 40 13.37 21.03 32.98
C TYR A 40 13.59 19.57 33.30
N GLU A 41 13.14 19.07 34.46
CA GLU A 41 13.22 17.66 34.82
C GLU A 41 12.30 16.82 33.93
N GLN A 42 11.09 17.28 33.61
CA GLN A 42 10.21 16.67 32.62
C GLN A 42 10.83 16.67 31.21
N LEU A 43 11.44 17.78 30.78
CA LEU A 43 12.16 17.89 29.50
C LEU A 43 13.39 16.99 29.44
N HIS A 44 14.10 16.85 30.56
CA HIS A 44 15.28 16.00 30.67
C HIS A 44 14.90 14.51 30.72
N ILE A 45 13.77 14.16 31.37
CA ILE A 45 13.15 12.82 31.32
C ILE A 45 12.67 12.49 29.90
N LEU A 46 12.13 13.48 29.18
CA LEU A 46 11.74 13.35 27.77
C LEU A 46 12.95 13.33 26.81
N GLY A 47 14.17 13.53 27.33
CA GLY A 47 15.40 13.47 26.55
C GLY A 47 15.50 14.59 25.52
N SER A 48 15.11 15.82 25.87
CA SER A 48 15.08 16.98 24.96
C SER A 48 16.35 17.14 24.10
N ASP A 49 17.54 16.94 24.67
CA ASP A 49 18.81 17.08 23.93
C ASP A 49 19.08 15.90 22.97
N ALA A 50 18.55 14.72 23.27
CA ALA A 50 18.64 13.53 22.41
C ALA A 50 17.48 13.43 21.40
N ALA A 51 16.37 14.12 21.67
CA ALA A 51 15.15 14.10 20.88
C ALA A 51 15.38 14.60 19.46
N GLU A 52 16.11 15.71 19.29
CA GLU A 52 16.44 16.24 17.96
C GLU A 52 17.32 15.27 17.17
N ALA A 53 18.33 14.69 17.81
CA ALA A 53 19.20 13.69 17.18
C ALA A 53 18.42 12.43 16.77
N GLN A 54 17.48 11.98 17.60
CA GLN A 54 16.61 10.85 17.28
C GLN A 54 15.65 11.17 16.12
N ALA A 55 15.01 12.34 16.13
CA ALA A 55 14.15 12.80 15.05
C ALA A 55 14.92 12.90 13.72
N SER A 56 16.13 13.48 13.76
CA SER A 56 17.03 13.57 12.62
C SER A 56 17.42 12.19 12.08
N LYS A 57 17.70 11.22 12.95
CA LYS A 57 18.00 9.83 12.56
C LYS A 57 16.82 9.15 11.86
N ILE A 58 15.61 9.30 12.38
CA ILE A 58 14.38 8.74 11.77
C ILE A 58 14.13 9.39 10.41
N LEU A 59 14.23 10.72 10.32
CA LEU A 59 14.05 11.46 9.07
C LEU A 59 15.12 11.06 8.04
N ALA A 60 16.39 10.92 8.44
CA ALA A 60 17.45 10.45 7.55
C ALA A 60 17.18 9.05 7.01
N GLY A 61 16.69 8.14 7.85
CA GLY A 61 16.27 6.80 7.46
C GLY A 61 15.13 6.78 6.43
N LEU A 62 14.17 7.69 6.58
CA LEU A 62 13.07 7.90 5.63
C LEU A 62 13.46 8.72 4.39
N GLY A 63 14.75 9.05 4.23
CA GLY A 63 15.32 9.68 3.05
C GLY A 63 15.40 11.20 3.06
N PHE A 64 15.23 11.86 4.22
CA PHE A 64 15.42 13.31 4.35
C PHE A 64 16.89 13.66 4.55
N THR A 65 17.45 14.49 3.66
CA THR A 65 18.79 15.08 3.85
C THR A 65 18.79 16.11 4.98
N LYS A 66 19.97 16.47 5.49
CA LYS A 66 20.10 17.53 6.51
C LYS A 66 19.43 18.84 6.08
N ASP A 67 19.66 19.25 4.84
CA ASP A 67 19.04 20.47 4.29
C ASP A 67 17.51 20.38 4.24
N MET A 68 16.96 19.19 3.95
CA MET A 68 15.52 18.96 3.95
C MET A 68 14.92 19.03 5.36
N GLN A 69 15.66 18.61 6.39
CA GLN A 69 15.16 18.63 7.77
C GLN A 69 14.93 20.05 8.28
N GLY A 70 15.70 21.04 7.81
CA GLY A 70 15.51 22.46 8.13
C GLY A 70 14.44 23.17 7.30
N ARG A 71 13.85 22.52 6.29
CA ARG A 71 12.87 23.16 5.39
C ARG A 71 11.46 23.19 5.96
N PRO A 72 10.68 24.26 5.69
CA PRO A 72 9.26 24.30 6.05
C PRO A 72 8.46 23.15 5.44
N THR A 73 7.58 22.55 6.24
CA THR A 73 6.75 21.39 5.86
C THR A 73 5.84 21.68 4.65
N GLN A 74 5.42 22.94 4.50
CA GLN A 74 4.60 23.39 3.37
C GLN A 74 5.30 23.26 2.02
N SER A 75 6.64 23.29 1.98
CA SER A 75 7.42 23.17 0.75
C SER A 75 7.51 21.73 0.21
N PHE A 76 7.05 20.74 0.98
CA PHE A 76 7.08 19.33 0.60
C PHE A 76 5.80 18.91 -0.14
N SER A 77 5.97 18.00 -1.10
CA SER A 77 4.84 17.34 -1.78
C SER A 77 4.05 16.45 -0.83
N GLY A 78 2.83 16.03 -1.22
CA GLY A 78 1.99 15.16 -0.39
C GLY A 78 2.69 13.87 0.07
N GLY A 79 3.48 13.24 -0.80
CA GLY A 79 4.25 12.04 -0.45
C GLY A 79 5.32 12.30 0.61
N TRP A 80 6.05 13.41 0.51
CA TRP A 80 7.03 13.80 1.53
C TRP A 80 6.35 14.18 2.85
N ARG A 81 5.21 14.87 2.82
CA ARG A 81 4.42 15.17 4.03
C ARG A 81 3.90 13.90 4.70
N MET A 82 3.52 12.88 3.93
CA MET A 82 3.17 11.56 4.48
C MET A 82 4.37 10.91 5.20
N ARG A 83 5.59 11.02 4.64
CA ARG A 83 6.81 10.55 5.32
C ARG A 83 7.10 11.30 6.62
N ILE A 84 6.84 12.61 6.67
CA ILE A 84 6.96 13.39 7.92
C ILE A 84 5.95 12.88 8.96
N SER A 85 4.72 12.59 8.54
CA SER A 85 3.70 12.01 9.43
C SER A 85 4.14 10.65 9.99
N LEU A 86 4.70 9.78 9.14
CA LEU A 86 5.28 8.50 9.56
C LEU A 86 6.44 8.71 10.54
N ALA A 87 7.36 9.63 10.25
CA ALA A 87 8.49 9.96 11.13
C ALA A 87 8.01 10.38 12.52
N ARG A 88 6.97 11.23 12.58
CA ARG A 88 6.35 11.66 13.83
C ARG A 88 5.75 10.48 14.60
N ALA A 89 5.03 9.58 13.92
CA ALA A 89 4.44 8.41 14.56
C ALA A 89 5.51 7.47 15.15
N LEU A 90 6.62 7.26 14.43
CA LEU A 90 7.76 6.48 14.91
C LEU A 90 8.46 7.16 16.09
N PHE A 91 8.59 8.48 16.05
CA PHE A 91 9.23 9.27 17.10
C PHE A 91 8.45 9.22 18.42
N VAL A 92 7.12 9.30 18.36
CA VAL A 92 6.24 9.23 19.56
C VAL A 92 6.34 7.90 20.29
N GLN A 93 6.65 6.80 19.58
CA GLN A 93 6.69 5.45 20.15
C GLN A 93 5.43 5.08 20.94
N PRO A 94 4.22 5.10 20.35
CA PRO A 94 3.00 4.75 21.07
C PRO A 94 2.97 3.27 21.46
N THR A 95 2.22 2.93 22.51
CA THR A 95 2.00 1.52 22.94
C THR A 95 1.36 0.67 21.84
N LEU A 96 0.50 1.29 21.03
CA LEU A 96 -0.11 0.70 19.85
C LEU A 96 0.15 1.62 18.64
N LEU A 97 0.88 1.12 17.66
CA LEU A 97 1.13 1.80 16.39
C LEU A 97 0.32 1.13 15.28
N LEU A 98 -0.52 1.90 14.58
CA LEU A 98 -1.30 1.45 13.42
C LEU A 98 -0.71 2.07 12.16
N LEU A 99 -0.33 1.24 11.19
CA LEU A 99 0.23 1.69 9.91
C LEU A 99 -0.62 1.15 8.75
N ASP A 100 -1.20 2.05 7.96
CA ASP A 100 -1.92 1.68 6.74
C ASP A 100 -1.04 1.93 5.50
N LYS A 101 -0.58 0.84 4.87
CA LYS A 101 0.31 0.79 3.71
C LYS A 101 1.51 1.75 3.79
N PRO A 102 2.37 1.61 4.83
CA PRO A 102 3.45 2.55 5.07
C PRO A 102 4.50 2.62 3.95
N ALA A 103 4.68 1.52 3.18
CA ALA A 103 5.67 1.44 2.10
C ALA A 103 5.27 2.20 0.80
N ASN A 104 4.00 2.53 0.59
CA ASN A 104 3.50 3.01 -0.71
C ASN A 104 4.14 4.32 -1.21
N HIS A 105 4.62 5.17 -0.30
CA HIS A 105 5.24 6.46 -0.63
C HIS A 105 6.75 6.45 -0.35
N LEU A 106 7.31 5.29 -0.03
CA LEU A 106 8.73 5.09 0.24
C LEU A 106 9.42 4.59 -1.03
N ASP A 107 10.69 4.97 -1.18
CA ASP A 107 11.58 4.32 -2.14
C ASP A 107 12.17 3.07 -1.49
N LEU A 108 12.75 2.19 -2.30
CA LEU A 108 13.29 0.92 -1.83
C LEU A 108 14.21 1.06 -0.61
N ARG A 109 15.08 2.07 -0.60
CA ARG A 109 16.00 2.32 0.52
C ARG A 109 15.26 2.67 1.81
N ALA A 110 14.26 3.55 1.72
CA ALA A 110 13.45 3.92 2.89
C ALA A 110 12.55 2.78 3.36
N VAL A 111 12.08 1.90 2.45
CA VAL A 111 11.33 0.68 2.82
C VAL A 111 12.22 -0.26 3.62
N LEU A 112 13.40 -0.61 3.11
CA LEU A 112 14.35 -1.48 3.80
C LEU A 112 14.75 -0.93 5.18
N TRP A 113 15.00 0.37 5.27
CA TRP A 113 15.27 1.01 6.56
C TRP A 113 14.09 0.91 7.52
N LEU A 114 12.87 1.11 7.03
CA LEU A 114 11.67 1.02 7.85
C LEU A 114 11.45 -0.42 8.36
N GLU A 115 11.67 -1.42 7.52
CA GLU A 115 11.61 -2.84 7.90
C GLU A 115 12.58 -3.13 9.04
N GLU A 116 13.85 -2.78 8.86
CA GLU A 116 14.88 -2.94 9.90
C GLU A 116 14.51 -2.21 11.18
N TYR A 117 14.00 -0.98 11.08
CA TYR A 117 13.58 -0.19 12.23
C TYR A 117 12.42 -0.84 13.00
N LEU A 118 11.42 -1.36 12.27
CA LEU A 118 10.23 -1.99 12.85
C LEU A 118 10.51 -3.38 13.42
N CYS A 119 11.51 -4.12 12.92
CA CYS A 119 11.92 -5.40 13.52
C CYS A 119 12.36 -5.26 14.99
N TRP A 120 12.91 -4.10 15.37
CA TRP A 120 13.32 -3.81 16.74
C TRP A 120 12.22 -3.13 17.57
N TRP A 121 11.01 -3.00 17.03
CA TRP A 121 9.88 -2.38 17.72
C TRP A 121 9.37 -3.28 18.84
N LYS A 122 9.49 -2.82 20.09
CA LYS A 122 9.14 -3.60 21.29
C LYS A 122 7.66 -3.48 21.71
N LYS A 123 6.90 -2.58 21.07
CA LYS A 123 5.51 -2.27 21.41
C LYS A 123 4.56 -2.95 20.41
N THR A 124 3.25 -2.79 20.58
CA THR A 124 2.28 -3.42 19.69
C THR A 124 2.24 -2.68 18.34
N LEU A 125 2.38 -3.43 17.25
CA LEU A 125 2.35 -2.93 15.89
C LEU A 125 1.25 -3.65 15.10
N VAL A 126 0.40 -2.89 14.42
CA VAL A 126 -0.58 -3.41 13.44
C VAL A 126 -0.29 -2.74 12.11
N VAL A 127 0.07 -3.54 11.11
CA VAL A 127 0.36 -3.04 9.76
C VAL A 127 -0.60 -3.66 8.75
N VAL A 128 -1.16 -2.80 7.89
CA VAL A 128 -1.81 -3.22 6.66
C VAL A 128 -0.81 -3.04 5.52
N SER A 129 -0.45 -4.12 4.83
CA SER A 129 0.45 -4.07 3.68
C SER A 129 0.04 -5.09 2.62
N HIS A 130 0.43 -4.83 1.37
CA HIS A 130 0.38 -5.81 0.28
C HIS A 130 1.77 -6.32 -0.10
N ASP A 131 2.82 -5.79 0.54
CA ASP A 131 4.20 -6.19 0.34
C ASP A 131 4.48 -7.45 1.17
N ARG A 132 4.78 -8.55 0.48
CA ARG A 132 5.01 -9.86 1.09
C ARG A 132 6.30 -9.86 1.89
N ASP A 133 7.37 -9.30 1.34
CA ASP A 133 8.70 -9.31 1.95
C ASP A 133 8.66 -8.48 3.25
N PHE A 134 8.06 -7.29 3.20
CA PHE A 134 7.84 -6.45 4.37
C PHE A 134 7.09 -7.20 5.49
N LEU A 135 5.96 -7.84 5.17
CA LEU A 135 5.15 -8.58 6.14
C LEU A 135 5.93 -9.77 6.71
N ASN A 136 6.73 -10.43 5.88
CA ASN A 136 7.51 -11.59 6.27
C ASN A 136 8.63 -11.23 7.25
N THR A 137 9.25 -10.07 7.05
CA THR A 137 10.35 -9.58 7.87
C THR A 137 9.87 -8.97 9.19
N VAL A 138 8.78 -8.20 9.17
CA VAL A 138 8.34 -7.40 10.33
C VAL A 138 7.30 -8.11 11.21
N CYS A 139 6.37 -8.88 10.63
CA CYS A 139 5.21 -9.38 11.35
C CYS A 139 5.43 -10.77 11.97
N THR A 140 4.91 -10.96 13.18
CA THR A 140 4.95 -12.23 13.91
C THR A 140 3.63 -13.01 13.87
N GLU A 141 2.54 -12.33 13.52
CA GLU A 141 1.21 -12.90 13.33
C GLU A 141 0.53 -12.20 12.15
N ILE A 142 -0.27 -12.94 11.38
CA ILE A 142 -1.01 -12.44 10.23
C ILE A 142 -2.51 -12.52 10.51
N ILE A 143 -3.20 -11.40 10.28
CA ILE A 143 -4.66 -11.32 10.34
C ILE A 143 -5.19 -11.26 8.90
N HIS A 144 -5.85 -12.33 8.47
CA HIS A 144 -6.45 -12.41 7.14
C HIS A 144 -7.95 -12.09 7.20
N LEU A 145 -8.35 -10.99 6.56
CA LEU A 145 -9.77 -10.64 6.37
C LEU A 145 -10.32 -11.39 5.15
N HIS A 146 -11.21 -12.36 5.39
CA HIS A 146 -11.86 -13.15 4.35
C HIS A 146 -13.30 -13.49 4.75
N ASP A 147 -14.26 -13.38 3.81
CA ASP A 147 -15.70 -13.57 4.05
C ASP A 147 -16.23 -12.77 5.27
N PHE A 148 -15.82 -11.50 5.39
CA PHE A 148 -16.15 -10.62 6.53
C PHE A 148 -15.71 -11.16 7.90
N LYS A 149 -14.76 -12.09 7.93
CA LYS A 149 -14.19 -12.66 9.16
C LYS A 149 -12.69 -12.42 9.23
N LEU A 150 -12.19 -12.23 10.44
CA LEU A 150 -10.77 -12.17 10.73
C LEU A 150 -10.26 -13.56 11.09
N HIS A 151 -9.25 -14.03 10.36
CA HIS A 151 -8.58 -15.29 10.62
C HIS A 151 -7.15 -15.02 11.07
N PHE A 152 -6.81 -15.53 12.25
CA PHE A 152 -5.49 -15.35 12.86
C PHE A 152 -4.58 -16.52 12.49
N TYR A 153 -3.39 -16.19 12.03
CA TYR A 153 -2.32 -17.12 11.71
C TYR A 153 -1.08 -16.70 12.50
N ARG A 154 -0.50 -17.64 13.24
CA ARG A 154 0.78 -17.42 13.92
C ARG A 154 1.92 -17.67 12.94
N GLY A 155 2.95 -16.86 13.04
CA GLY A 155 4.08 -16.89 12.12
C GLY A 155 4.04 -15.74 11.12
N ASN A 156 4.93 -15.82 10.16
CA ASN A 156 5.14 -14.79 9.16
C ASN A 156 4.17 -14.95 7.97
N PHE A 157 4.42 -14.21 6.89
CA PHE A 157 3.54 -14.26 5.72
C PHE A 157 3.57 -15.62 4.99
N ASP A 158 4.73 -16.28 4.95
CA ASP A 158 4.89 -17.60 4.32
C ASP A 158 4.15 -18.71 5.09
N ASP A 159 4.19 -18.65 6.42
CA ASP A 159 3.43 -19.53 7.30
C ASP A 159 1.91 -19.38 7.07
N PHE A 160 1.46 -18.13 6.93
CA PHE A 160 0.10 -17.81 6.55
C PHE A 160 -0.25 -18.38 5.16
N GLU A 161 0.57 -18.15 4.14
CA GLU A 161 0.28 -18.61 2.76
C GLU A 161 0.15 -20.14 2.73
N SER A 162 1.06 -20.84 3.41
CA SER A 162 1.05 -22.30 3.55
C SER A 162 -0.21 -22.80 4.26
N GLY A 163 -0.54 -22.21 5.42
CA GLY A 163 -1.74 -22.56 6.19
C GLY A 163 -3.04 -22.23 5.46
N TYR A 164 -3.06 -21.13 4.72
CA TYR A 164 -4.16 -20.72 3.86
C TYR A 164 -4.39 -21.74 2.73
N GLU A 165 -3.33 -22.11 2.01
CA GLU A 165 -3.41 -23.06 0.90
C GLU A 165 -3.86 -24.45 1.37
N GLN A 166 -3.35 -24.92 2.51
CA GLN A 166 -3.80 -26.16 3.12
C GLN A 166 -5.30 -26.13 3.43
N ARG A 167 -5.77 -25.08 4.13
CA ARG A 167 -7.19 -24.91 4.47
C ARG A 167 -8.08 -24.85 3.22
N ARG A 168 -7.59 -24.18 2.16
CA ARG A 168 -8.25 -24.13 0.85
C ARG A 168 -8.35 -25.52 0.22
N LYS A 169 -7.26 -26.29 0.17
CA LYS A 169 -7.23 -27.67 -0.36
C LYS A 169 -8.19 -28.57 0.39
N GLU A 170 -8.22 -28.50 1.72
CA GLU A 170 -9.13 -29.28 2.56
C GLU A 170 -10.61 -28.96 2.31
N LYS A 171 -11.00 -27.68 2.29
CA LYS A 171 -12.38 -27.28 1.96
C LYS A 171 -12.77 -27.71 0.55
N ASN A 172 -11.88 -27.55 -0.44
CA ASN A 172 -12.16 -27.96 -1.82
C ASN A 172 -12.30 -29.48 -1.96
N LYS A 173 -11.51 -30.27 -1.23
CA LYS A 173 -11.66 -31.73 -1.19
C LYS A 173 -13.03 -32.14 -0.62
N LYS A 174 -13.48 -31.50 0.47
CA LYS A 174 -14.83 -31.70 1.04
C LYS A 174 -15.94 -31.29 0.06
N PHE A 175 -15.75 -30.21 -0.68
CA PHE A 175 -16.69 -29.79 -1.72
C PHE A 175 -16.79 -30.82 -2.85
N GLU A 176 -15.67 -31.34 -3.33
CA GLU A 176 -15.66 -32.33 -4.43
C GLU A 176 -16.31 -33.66 -4.02
N THR A 177 -16.11 -34.14 -2.78
CA THR A 177 -16.81 -35.35 -2.29
C THR A 177 -18.31 -35.11 -2.18
N TYR A 178 -18.74 -33.97 -1.65
CA TYR A 178 -20.15 -33.57 -1.60
C TYR A 178 -20.78 -33.47 -3.00
N LYS A 179 -20.07 -32.84 -3.95
CA LYS A 179 -20.50 -32.72 -5.35
C LYS A 179 -20.67 -34.08 -6.03
N LYS A 180 -19.76 -35.03 -5.78
CA LYS A 180 -19.89 -36.41 -6.29
C LYS A 180 -21.12 -37.12 -5.72
N GLN A 181 -21.39 -37.00 -4.43
CA GLN A 181 -22.58 -37.58 -3.79
C GLN A 181 -23.88 -36.98 -4.34
N ILE A 182 -23.94 -35.66 -4.52
CA ILE A 182 -25.09 -34.99 -5.14
C ILE A 182 -25.28 -35.43 -6.59
N LYS A 183 -24.19 -35.58 -7.38
CA LYS A 183 -24.28 -36.06 -8.76
C LYS A 183 -24.79 -37.50 -8.83
N ALA A 184 -24.37 -38.38 -7.93
CA ALA A 184 -24.87 -39.75 -7.82
C ALA A 184 -26.36 -39.79 -7.43
N ALA A 185 -26.77 -39.00 -6.43
CA ALA A 185 -28.18 -38.89 -6.05
C ALA A 185 -29.07 -38.34 -7.18
N LYS A 186 -28.55 -37.38 -7.99
CA LYS A 186 -29.25 -36.89 -9.18
C LYS A 186 -29.45 -37.98 -10.24
N ARG A 187 -28.44 -38.84 -10.46
CA ARG A 187 -28.56 -39.98 -11.40
C ARG A 187 -29.61 -41.01 -10.98
N SER A 188 -29.88 -41.15 -9.68
CA SER A 188 -30.92 -42.05 -9.15
C SER A 188 -32.36 -41.53 -9.31
N GLY A 189 -32.57 -40.28 -9.74
CA GLY A 189 -33.90 -39.68 -9.91
C GLY A 189 -34.68 -39.37 -8.62
N SER A 190 -34.24 -39.86 -7.45
CA SER A 190 -34.93 -39.67 -6.18
C SER A 190 -34.62 -38.32 -5.54
N ARG A 191 -35.64 -37.45 -5.42
CA ARG A 191 -35.56 -36.15 -4.75
C ARG A 191 -35.27 -36.29 -3.24
N ALA A 192 -35.84 -37.31 -2.60
CA ALA A 192 -35.58 -37.63 -1.19
C ALA A 192 -34.12 -38.00 -0.91
N GLN A 193 -33.45 -38.68 -1.86
CA GLN A 193 -32.03 -39.02 -1.71
C GLN A 193 -31.12 -37.79 -1.85
N GLN A 194 -31.50 -36.81 -2.64
CA GLN A 194 -30.79 -35.54 -2.74
C GLN A 194 -30.91 -34.70 -1.45
N GLU A 195 -32.10 -34.66 -0.84
CA GLU A 195 -32.32 -33.99 0.45
C GLU A 195 -31.53 -34.66 1.57
N LYS A 196 -31.55 -36.00 1.66
CA LYS A 196 -30.73 -36.74 2.63
C LYS A 196 -29.23 -36.42 2.53
N VAL A 197 -28.68 -36.30 1.32
CA VAL A 197 -27.27 -35.92 1.13
C VAL A 197 -26.99 -34.50 1.60
N LYS A 198 -27.91 -33.55 1.33
CA LYS A 198 -27.79 -32.17 1.80
C LYS A 198 -27.87 -32.08 3.32
N ASP A 199 -28.82 -32.76 3.94
CA ASP A 199 -29.02 -32.72 5.40
C ASP A 199 -27.85 -33.38 6.13
N ARG A 200 -27.34 -34.50 5.59
CA ARG A 200 -26.13 -35.14 6.11
C ARG A 200 -24.91 -34.22 6.00
N ALA A 201 -24.77 -33.48 4.90
CA ALA A 201 -23.68 -32.52 4.74
C ALA A 201 -23.77 -31.36 5.74
N LYS A 202 -24.97 -30.80 5.95
CA LYS A 202 -25.23 -29.76 6.96
C LYS A 202 -24.96 -30.27 8.38
N PHE A 203 -25.42 -31.47 8.72
CA PHE A 203 -25.19 -32.09 10.02
C PHE A 203 -23.69 -32.32 10.30
N ASN A 204 -22.94 -32.80 9.30
CA ASN A 204 -21.50 -32.97 9.43
C ASN A 204 -20.79 -31.62 9.61
N ALA A 205 -21.19 -30.58 8.87
CA ALA A 205 -20.66 -29.22 9.03
C ALA A 205 -20.95 -28.65 10.44
N ALA A 206 -22.17 -28.87 10.96
CA ALA A 206 -22.56 -28.47 12.30
C ALA A 206 -21.70 -29.14 13.39
N LYS A 207 -21.42 -30.45 13.22
CA LYS A 207 -20.59 -31.23 14.15
C LYS A 207 -19.11 -30.82 14.12
N GLU A 208 -18.60 -30.39 12.97
CA GLU A 208 -17.23 -29.85 12.86
C GLU A 208 -17.14 -28.47 13.52
N ALA A 209 -18.12 -27.59 13.29
CA ALA A 209 -18.17 -26.26 13.89
C ALA A 209 -18.27 -26.32 15.43
N SER A 210 -19.05 -27.27 15.98
CA SER A 210 -19.16 -27.44 17.44
C SER A 210 -17.87 -27.98 18.08
N LYS A 211 -17.08 -28.79 17.36
CA LYS A 211 -15.76 -29.24 17.85
C LYS A 211 -14.73 -28.12 17.93
N SER A 212 -14.76 -27.16 17.01
CA SER A 212 -13.90 -25.97 17.08
C SER A 212 -14.29 -25.02 18.23
N LYS A 213 -15.58 -24.97 18.62
CA LYS A 213 -16.08 -24.15 19.73
C LYS A 213 -15.54 -24.54 21.11
N ALA A 214 -15.15 -25.81 21.30
CA ALA A 214 -14.58 -26.28 22.57
C ALA A 214 -13.18 -25.69 22.88
N LYS A 215 -12.57 -24.95 21.96
CA LYS A 215 -11.22 -24.35 22.11
C LYS A 215 -11.18 -22.81 22.26
N GLY A 216 -12.32 -22.13 22.35
CA GLY A 216 -12.36 -20.72 22.80
C GLY A 216 -13.30 -19.79 22.03
N LYS A 217 -14.05 -19.02 22.83
CA LYS A 217 -14.97 -17.88 22.57
C LYS A 217 -16.19 -18.12 21.66
N VAL A 218 -17.33 -17.80 22.27
CA VAL A 218 -18.69 -17.82 21.71
C VAL A 218 -18.90 -16.49 21.00
N ASP A 219 -19.16 -16.52 19.70
CA ASP A 219 -19.87 -15.45 18.99
C ASP A 219 -21.28 -15.96 18.67
N GLU A 220 -22.29 -15.20 19.09
CA GLU A 220 -23.72 -15.50 18.90
C GLU A 220 -24.20 -15.27 17.45
N ASP A 221 -23.37 -14.66 16.59
CA ASP A 221 -23.69 -14.30 15.20
C ASP A 221 -23.16 -15.31 14.15
N GLU A 222 -22.82 -16.54 14.55
CA GLU A 222 -22.36 -17.52 13.56
C GLU A 222 -23.49 -18.03 12.64
N PRO A 223 -23.34 -17.90 11.31
CA PRO A 223 -24.35 -18.36 10.37
C PRO A 223 -24.58 -19.88 10.51
N LEU A 224 -25.83 -20.29 10.32
CA LEU A 224 -26.25 -21.69 10.33
C LEU A 224 -25.29 -22.57 9.50
N PRO A 225 -24.94 -23.76 9.97
CA PRO A 225 -24.02 -24.66 9.26
C PRO A 225 -24.59 -25.04 7.88
N GLU A 226 -23.98 -24.49 6.83
CA GLU A 226 -24.35 -24.73 5.44
C GLU A 226 -23.57 -25.91 4.84
N ALA A 227 -24.10 -26.47 3.75
CA ALA A 227 -23.38 -27.48 2.99
C ALA A 227 -22.04 -26.94 2.45
N PRO A 228 -20.99 -27.79 2.30
CA PRO A 228 -19.70 -27.36 1.80
C PRO A 228 -19.84 -26.58 0.49
N LYS A 229 -19.25 -25.38 0.44
CA LYS A 229 -19.14 -24.56 -0.76
C LYS A 229 -17.72 -24.66 -1.32
N LYS A 230 -17.58 -24.50 -2.64
CA LYS A 230 -16.26 -24.41 -3.29
C LYS A 230 -15.56 -23.16 -2.78
N TRP A 231 -14.31 -23.29 -2.37
CA TRP A 231 -13.47 -22.13 -2.08
C TRP A 231 -13.21 -21.39 -3.38
N ARG A 232 -13.59 -20.12 -3.45
CA ARG A 232 -13.40 -19.26 -4.61
C ARG A 232 -12.46 -18.12 -4.22
N ASP A 233 -11.22 -18.21 -4.69
CA ASP A 233 -10.36 -17.04 -4.69
C ASP A 233 -10.71 -16.19 -5.90
N TYR A 234 -10.70 -14.88 -5.70
CA TYR A 234 -10.73 -13.95 -6.82
C TYR A 234 -9.36 -13.93 -7.47
N SER A 235 -9.17 -14.74 -8.53
CA SER A 235 -7.94 -14.74 -9.32
C SER A 235 -8.09 -13.82 -10.51
N VAL A 236 -7.24 -12.82 -10.60
CA VAL A 236 -7.16 -11.91 -11.75
C VAL A 236 -5.94 -12.30 -12.58
N GLU A 237 -6.16 -12.71 -13.83
CA GLU A 237 -5.09 -13.05 -14.76
C GLU A 237 -4.94 -11.92 -15.79
N PHE A 238 -3.90 -11.10 -15.60
CA PHE A 238 -3.56 -10.02 -16.52
C PHE A 238 -2.93 -10.63 -17.78
N HIS A 239 -3.71 -10.71 -18.84
CA HIS A 239 -3.21 -11.12 -20.15
C HIS A 239 -2.94 -9.89 -21.02
N PHE A 240 -1.67 -9.71 -21.39
CA PHE A 240 -1.26 -8.73 -22.39
C PHE A 240 -1.08 -9.45 -23.74
N PRO A 241 -1.56 -8.86 -24.84
CA PRO A 241 -1.38 -9.46 -26.16
C PRO A 241 0.11 -9.52 -26.51
N GLU A 242 0.53 -10.61 -27.15
CA GLU A 242 1.91 -10.74 -27.62
C GLU A 242 2.21 -9.67 -28.69
N PRO A 243 3.31 -8.90 -28.53
CA PRO A 243 3.67 -7.88 -29.50
C PRO A 243 4.16 -8.50 -30.81
N THR A 244 3.96 -7.78 -31.92
CA THR A 244 4.62 -8.13 -33.19
C THR A 244 6.13 -7.93 -33.05
N GLU A 245 6.92 -8.88 -33.55
CA GLU A 245 8.38 -8.75 -33.54
C GLU A 245 8.83 -7.54 -34.38
N LEU A 246 9.68 -6.73 -33.76
CA LEU A 246 10.27 -5.54 -34.38
C LEU A 246 11.78 -5.73 -34.45
N THR A 247 12.37 -5.29 -35.56
CA THR A 247 13.82 -5.31 -35.74
C THR A 247 14.49 -4.28 -34.81
N PRO A 248 15.52 -4.67 -34.04
CA PRO A 248 16.31 -3.74 -33.23
C PRO A 248 16.99 -2.65 -34.08
N PRO A 249 17.35 -1.49 -33.49
CA PRO A 249 17.09 -1.09 -32.11
C PRO A 249 15.65 -0.57 -31.92
N LEU A 250 14.99 -0.95 -30.82
CA LEU A 250 13.62 -0.49 -30.58
C LEU A 250 13.59 0.92 -29.99
N LEU A 251 14.38 1.13 -28.95
CA LEU A 251 14.40 2.35 -28.19
C LEU A 251 15.80 2.54 -27.59
N GLN A 252 16.43 3.66 -27.91
CA GLN A 252 17.76 4.00 -27.44
C GLN A 252 17.85 5.47 -27.03
N LEU A 253 18.45 5.73 -25.88
CA LEU A 253 18.98 7.03 -25.48
C LEU A 253 20.48 7.01 -25.74
N ILE A 254 20.99 8.03 -26.44
CA ILE A 254 22.41 8.15 -26.80
C ILE A 254 22.91 9.49 -26.25
N GLU A 255 23.82 9.44 -25.28
CA GLU A 255 24.45 10.58 -24.62
C GLU A 255 23.43 11.64 -24.17
N VAL A 256 22.26 11.20 -23.69
CA VAL A 256 21.15 12.10 -23.41
C VAL A 256 21.39 12.88 -22.12
N SER A 257 21.30 14.20 -22.21
CA SER A 257 21.22 15.09 -21.05
C SER A 257 19.89 15.82 -21.02
N PHE A 258 19.34 16.04 -19.83
CA PHE A 258 18.09 16.76 -19.64
C PHE A 258 18.08 17.57 -18.35
N SER A 259 17.58 18.80 -18.42
CA SER A 259 17.29 19.66 -17.27
C SER A 259 15.95 20.36 -17.45
N TYR A 260 15.23 20.59 -16.34
CA TYR A 260 13.99 21.37 -16.42
C TYR A 260 14.32 22.87 -16.35
N PRO A 261 13.67 23.73 -17.16
CA PRO A 261 13.94 25.17 -17.17
C PRO A 261 13.82 25.84 -15.80
N ASN A 262 12.88 25.38 -14.98
CA ASN A 262 12.57 25.96 -13.65
C ASN A 262 13.18 25.17 -12.49
N ARG A 263 14.12 24.25 -12.75
CA ARG A 263 14.71 23.38 -11.72
C ARG A 263 16.19 23.14 -11.99
N ALA A 264 17.01 24.16 -11.72
CA ALA A 264 18.46 24.12 -11.96
C ALA A 264 19.21 23.11 -11.09
N ASP A 265 18.63 22.67 -9.96
CA ASP A 265 19.19 21.64 -9.07
C ASP A 265 19.13 20.22 -9.67
N PHE A 266 18.41 20.03 -10.78
CA PHE A 266 18.20 18.71 -11.37
C PHE A 266 18.74 18.65 -12.80
N ARG A 267 19.66 17.70 -13.04
CA ARG A 267 20.15 17.35 -14.38
C ARG A 267 20.36 15.84 -14.48
N LEU A 268 19.85 15.25 -15.55
CA LEU A 268 20.33 13.97 -16.06
C LEU A 268 21.45 14.27 -17.06
N SER A 269 22.59 13.60 -16.94
CA SER A 269 23.77 13.85 -17.78
C SER A 269 24.26 12.56 -18.40
N ASN A 270 24.54 12.59 -19.71
CA ASN A 270 25.19 11.51 -20.46
C ASN A 270 24.54 10.13 -20.20
N VAL A 271 23.23 10.06 -20.41
CA VAL A 271 22.44 8.84 -20.19
C VAL A 271 22.38 8.02 -21.47
N ASP A 272 22.99 6.84 -21.43
CA ASP A 272 22.92 5.83 -22.49
C ASP A 272 22.06 4.64 -22.03
N VAL A 273 20.98 4.37 -22.76
CA VAL A 273 20.05 3.27 -22.45
C VAL A 273 19.60 2.62 -23.74
N GLY A 274 19.70 1.30 -23.85
CA GLY A 274 19.12 0.51 -24.94
C GLY A 274 18.05 -0.44 -24.41
N ILE A 275 16.91 -0.54 -25.11
CA ILE A 275 15.83 -1.48 -24.79
C ILE A 275 15.48 -2.27 -26.06
N ASP A 276 15.60 -3.60 -25.96
CA ASP A 276 15.27 -4.55 -27.03
C ASP A 276 14.06 -5.43 -26.66
N MET A 277 13.55 -6.21 -27.63
CA MET A 277 12.45 -7.15 -27.40
C MET A 277 12.79 -8.14 -26.28
N GLY A 278 11.86 -8.35 -25.36
CA GLY A 278 12.05 -9.28 -24.22
C GLY A 278 12.85 -8.72 -23.04
N THR A 279 13.40 -7.51 -23.15
CA THR A 279 14.15 -6.88 -22.04
C THR A 279 13.23 -6.56 -20.87
N ARG A 280 13.65 -6.92 -19.65
CA ARG A 280 13.00 -6.53 -18.40
C ARG A 280 13.92 -5.61 -17.62
N VAL A 281 13.52 -4.35 -17.46
CA VAL A 281 14.31 -3.31 -16.80
C VAL A 281 13.58 -2.82 -15.56
N ALA A 282 14.30 -2.74 -14.44
CA ALA A 282 13.84 -2.07 -13.22
C ALA A 282 14.67 -0.81 -12.98
N ILE A 283 14.02 0.34 -12.88
CA ILE A 283 14.68 1.62 -12.57
C ILE A 283 14.56 1.88 -11.08
N VAL A 284 15.70 1.85 -10.38
CA VAL A 284 15.79 2.08 -8.93
C VAL A 284 16.50 3.39 -8.63
N GLY A 285 16.14 4.01 -7.50
CA GLY A 285 16.74 5.27 -7.06
C GLY A 285 15.86 5.96 -6.02
N SER A 286 16.41 6.97 -5.33
CA SER A 286 15.66 7.76 -4.36
C SER A 286 14.53 8.57 -5.02
N ASN A 287 13.54 8.97 -4.23
CA ASN A 287 12.52 9.89 -4.72
C ASN A 287 13.13 11.25 -5.09
N GLY A 288 12.78 11.74 -6.28
CA GLY A 288 13.36 12.96 -6.84
C GLY A 288 14.62 12.75 -7.70
N ALA A 289 15.18 11.53 -7.76
CA ALA A 289 16.39 11.22 -8.55
C ALA A 289 16.18 11.27 -10.08
N GLY A 290 14.97 11.51 -10.57
CA GLY A 290 14.69 11.61 -12.01
C GLY A 290 14.11 10.36 -12.67
N LYS A 291 13.68 9.35 -11.90
CA LYS A 291 13.08 8.11 -12.45
C LYS A 291 11.92 8.39 -13.42
N SER A 292 10.96 9.22 -13.01
CA SER A 292 9.84 9.62 -13.86
C SER A 292 10.27 10.46 -15.06
N THR A 293 11.30 11.30 -14.89
CA THR A 293 11.89 12.07 -15.99
C THR A 293 12.51 11.16 -17.04
N LEU A 294 13.27 10.15 -16.62
CA LEU A 294 13.83 9.13 -17.51
C LEU A 294 12.72 8.36 -18.23
N LEU A 295 11.68 7.92 -17.54
CA LEU A 295 10.54 7.25 -18.17
C LEU A 295 9.84 8.14 -19.21
N ASN A 296 9.67 9.43 -18.92
CA ASN A 296 9.08 10.38 -19.86
C ASN A 296 10.00 10.64 -21.08
N LEU A 297 11.32 10.68 -20.89
CA LEU A 297 12.29 10.74 -21.98
C LEU A 297 12.26 9.48 -22.85
N LEU A 298 12.11 8.30 -22.25
CA LEU A 298 11.94 7.05 -23.00
C LEU A 298 10.61 7.05 -23.78
N ALA A 299 9.52 7.49 -23.15
CA ALA A 299 8.19 7.53 -23.76
C ALA A 299 8.03 8.59 -24.87
N GLY A 300 8.80 9.69 -24.80
CA GLY A 300 8.71 10.80 -25.76
C GLY A 300 7.92 12.00 -25.30
N ASP A 301 7.52 12.02 -24.04
CA ASP A 301 6.81 13.15 -23.42
C ASP A 301 7.76 14.34 -23.15
N LEU A 302 9.07 14.06 -23.05
CA LEU A 302 10.11 15.07 -22.87
C LEU A 302 11.13 15.01 -24.01
N VAL A 303 11.59 16.18 -24.42
CA VAL A 303 12.66 16.35 -25.41
C VAL A 303 13.98 16.52 -24.64
N PRO A 304 15.03 15.77 -24.98
CA PRO A 304 16.34 15.93 -24.34
C PRO A 304 16.91 17.34 -24.62
N THR A 305 17.71 17.86 -23.69
CA THR A 305 18.45 19.12 -23.88
C THR A 305 19.69 18.89 -24.75
N GLU A 306 20.36 17.75 -24.57
CA GLU A 306 21.52 17.31 -25.36
C GLU A 306 21.38 15.81 -25.65
N GLY A 307 22.06 15.31 -26.68
CA GLY A 307 22.00 13.91 -27.10
C GLY A 307 20.81 13.58 -28.01
N GLU A 308 20.61 12.30 -28.28
CA GLU A 308 19.61 11.80 -29.23
C GLU A 308 18.75 10.68 -28.62
N VAL A 309 17.45 10.68 -28.94
CA VAL A 309 16.55 9.55 -28.64
C VAL A 309 16.14 8.87 -29.94
N ARG A 310 16.56 7.62 -30.14
CA ARG A 310 16.18 6.79 -31.28
C ARG A 310 15.05 5.85 -30.92
N ARG A 311 14.01 5.81 -31.75
CA ARG A 311 12.88 4.90 -31.60
C ARG A 311 12.48 4.31 -32.94
N SER A 312 12.10 3.03 -32.94
CA SER A 312 11.46 2.42 -34.09
C SER A 312 10.11 3.07 -34.36
N GLN A 313 9.83 3.45 -35.62
CA GLN A 313 8.58 4.12 -35.99
C GLN A 313 7.32 3.27 -35.76
N LYS A 314 7.49 1.95 -35.71
CA LYS A 314 6.39 1.00 -35.46
C LYS A 314 6.18 0.69 -33.96
N LEU A 315 7.03 1.24 -33.09
CA LEU A 315 6.94 1.01 -31.65
C LEU A 315 5.69 1.67 -31.07
N ARG A 316 4.91 0.90 -30.31
CA ARG A 316 3.79 1.41 -29.53
C ARG A 316 4.09 1.25 -28.04
N ILE A 317 4.03 2.34 -27.29
CA ILE A 317 4.34 2.36 -25.87
C ILE A 317 3.04 2.39 -25.08
N GLY A 318 2.83 1.41 -24.21
CA GLY A 318 1.77 1.42 -23.20
C GLY A 318 2.32 1.99 -21.88
N ARG A 319 1.72 3.08 -21.39
CA ARG A 319 2.17 3.74 -20.15
C ARG A 319 1.14 3.55 -19.04
N TYR A 320 1.61 3.17 -17.87
CA TYR A 320 0.82 3.19 -16.64
C TYR A 320 1.40 4.26 -15.70
N SER A 321 0.55 5.10 -15.12
CA SER A 321 0.95 6.16 -14.19
C SER A 321 0.09 6.13 -12.93
N GLN A 322 0.69 6.46 -11.79
CA GLN A 322 -0.02 6.47 -10.50
C GLN A 322 -1.08 7.58 -10.41
N HIS A 323 -0.98 8.65 -11.20
CA HIS A 323 -1.97 9.74 -11.27
C HIS A 323 -3.12 9.41 -12.23
N PHE A 324 -3.79 8.28 -12.02
CA PHE A 324 -4.89 7.85 -12.89
C PHE A 324 -6.15 8.71 -12.75
N VAL A 325 -6.32 9.37 -11.60
CA VAL A 325 -7.49 10.22 -11.30
C VAL A 325 -7.60 11.41 -12.26
N ASP A 326 -6.47 11.89 -12.78
CA ASP A 326 -6.45 13.01 -13.73
C ASP A 326 -6.73 12.56 -15.18
N LEU A 327 -6.63 11.26 -15.46
CA LEU A 327 -6.82 10.67 -16.79
C LEU A 327 -8.18 9.99 -16.95
N LEU A 328 -8.80 9.58 -15.85
CA LEU A 328 -10.09 8.90 -15.83
C LEU A 328 -11.20 9.89 -15.49
N THR A 329 -12.21 9.88 -16.34
CA THR A 329 -13.49 10.57 -16.22
C THR A 329 -14.34 9.88 -15.16
N MET A 330 -14.57 10.56 -14.03
CA MET A 330 -15.35 10.04 -12.90
C MET A 330 -16.87 10.00 -13.17
N ASP A 331 -17.31 10.61 -14.27
CA ASP A 331 -18.68 10.71 -14.72
C ASP A 331 -19.12 9.54 -15.61
N GLU A 332 -18.20 8.67 -16.04
CA GLU A 332 -18.53 7.49 -16.84
C GLU A 332 -18.16 6.17 -16.16
N THR A 333 -18.92 5.13 -16.48
CA THR A 333 -18.59 3.76 -16.04
C THR A 333 -17.38 3.22 -16.80
N PRO A 334 -16.62 2.26 -16.22
CA PRO A 334 -15.48 1.64 -16.91
C PRO A 334 -15.83 1.03 -18.28
N VAL A 335 -17.06 0.54 -18.44
CA VAL A 335 -17.56 0.01 -19.72
C VAL A 335 -17.74 1.14 -20.75
N GLN A 336 -18.34 2.26 -20.35
CA GLN A 336 -18.53 3.43 -21.21
C GLN A 336 -17.19 4.02 -21.64
N TYR A 337 -16.23 4.15 -20.70
CA TYR A 337 -14.88 4.63 -20.98
C TYR A 337 -14.20 3.83 -22.09
N LEU A 338 -14.22 2.50 -22.01
CA LEU A 338 -13.58 1.63 -23.02
C LEU A 338 -14.31 1.62 -24.36
N LEU A 339 -15.64 1.75 -24.37
CA LEU A 339 -16.41 1.86 -25.61
C LEU A 339 -16.12 3.18 -26.33
N ARG A 340 -16.02 4.29 -25.57
CA ARG A 340 -15.68 5.61 -26.11
C ARG A 340 -14.30 5.65 -26.75
N LEU A 341 -13.32 4.97 -26.17
CA LEU A 341 -11.96 4.89 -26.72
C LEU A 341 -11.82 3.95 -27.93
N HIS A 342 -12.80 3.07 -28.16
CA HIS A 342 -12.81 2.12 -29.26
C HIS A 342 -14.15 2.18 -30.03
N PRO A 343 -14.45 3.32 -30.68
CA PRO A 343 -15.75 3.55 -31.35
C PRO A 343 -16.00 2.58 -32.51
N ASP A 344 -14.94 2.09 -33.16
CA ASP A 344 -15.03 1.08 -34.23
C ASP A 344 -15.60 -0.28 -33.73
N GLN A 345 -15.75 -0.41 -32.40
CA GLN A 345 -16.34 -1.54 -31.71
C GLN A 345 -17.79 -1.26 -31.24
N GLU A 346 -18.72 -0.86 -32.13
CA GLU A 346 -20.17 -0.73 -31.84
C GLU A 346 -21.05 -1.98 -32.07
N GLY A 347 -21.83 -2.41 -31.05
CA GLY A 347 -22.79 -3.54 -31.08
C GLY A 347 -23.07 -4.16 -29.69
N LEU A 348 -24.25 -4.75 -29.46
CA LEU A 348 -24.64 -5.38 -28.17
C LEU A 348 -23.68 -6.50 -27.70
N SER A 349 -23.12 -7.28 -28.64
CA SER A 349 -22.09 -8.29 -28.35
C SER A 349 -20.76 -7.67 -27.87
N LYS A 350 -20.55 -6.37 -28.11
CA LYS A 350 -19.31 -5.67 -27.80
C LYS A 350 -19.31 -5.10 -26.38
N GLN A 351 -20.47 -4.73 -25.82
CA GLN A 351 -20.58 -4.44 -24.37
C GLN A 351 -20.22 -5.68 -23.54
N GLU A 352 -20.67 -6.86 -23.96
CA GLU A 352 -20.30 -8.13 -23.33
C GLU A 352 -18.81 -8.42 -23.49
N ALA A 353 -18.22 -8.13 -24.65
CA ALA A 353 -16.78 -8.27 -24.87
C ALA A 353 -15.96 -7.31 -24.00
N VAL A 354 -16.39 -6.06 -23.84
CA VAL A 354 -15.75 -5.07 -22.96
C VAL A 354 -15.88 -5.48 -21.49
N ARG A 355 -17.06 -5.94 -21.06
CA ARG A 355 -17.26 -6.50 -19.72
C ARG A 355 -16.38 -7.73 -19.49
N ALA A 356 -16.26 -8.62 -20.46
CA ALA A 356 -15.37 -9.77 -20.37
C ALA A 356 -13.90 -9.33 -20.27
N LYS A 357 -13.50 -8.29 -21.00
CA LYS A 357 -12.15 -7.72 -20.92
C LYS A 357 -11.88 -7.10 -19.55
N LEU A 358 -12.80 -6.29 -19.02
CA LEU A 358 -12.73 -5.72 -17.67
C LEU A 358 -12.71 -6.82 -16.58
N GLY A 359 -13.51 -7.87 -16.76
CA GLY A 359 -13.53 -9.04 -15.89
C GLY A 359 -12.19 -9.76 -15.81
N LYS A 360 -11.44 -9.84 -16.92
CA LYS A 360 -10.07 -10.38 -16.92
C LYS A 360 -9.09 -9.54 -16.07
N PHE A 361 -9.34 -8.24 -15.96
CA PHE A 361 -8.56 -7.30 -15.15
C PHE A 361 -9.08 -7.13 -13.71
N GLY A 362 -10.07 -7.92 -13.31
CA GLY A 362 -10.52 -7.92 -11.92
C GLY A 362 -11.65 -6.94 -11.60
N LEU A 363 -12.35 -6.44 -12.62
CA LEU A 363 -13.57 -5.65 -12.44
C LEU A 363 -14.79 -6.53 -12.76
N CYS A 364 -15.62 -6.81 -11.74
CA CYS A 364 -16.88 -7.54 -11.90
C CYS A 364 -18.09 -6.61 -11.88
#